data_AF-A0A4V0ZJG2-F1
#
_entry.id   AF-A0A4V0ZJG2-F1
#
_cell.length_a   1.000
_cell.length_b   1.000
_cell.length_c   1.000
_cell.angle_alpha   90.00
_cell.angle_beta   90.00
_cell.angle_gamma   90.00
#
_symmetry.space_group_name_H-M   'P 1'
#
loop_
_entity.id
_entity.type
_entity.pdbx_description
1 polymer ?
#
loop_
_entity_poly.entity_id
_entity_poly.type
_entity_poly.pdbx_seq_one_letter_code
_entity_poly.pdbx_strand_id
1 'polypeptide(L)'
;MSDTIDVDEGPDPLEGLRQRVRELILRSGRSQREFADTVRLEPSKLSKSLKGTRRFSAEELIRIADAADVTVNWLLNGRDDAATVVAIPPGRHTPPDAAHRRSADGASVPAPRSGSGDRRRQIIEAAWQLIAEHGYHAVRTADIARACGTSSATIHYHFPTLSDLLDEALRSSSKQAFDRQVAVLHSIPEARERLHRLIELQLPYPGHLTLEWSIWMQVWTESTLHPHLRELHAGYYQRWHDTIAQTLRDGIAEGVFRGDCDPEAMAMHLTALIDGLAIPVLTRRPGRSVQQMREILREFVATRIEGVTRQ
;
A
#
# COMPACT_ATOMS: atom_id res chain seq x y z
N MET A 1 -50.90 20.02 9.54
CA MET A 1 -50.03 19.75 8.36
C MET A 1 -48.65 20.26 8.70
N SER A 2 -47.79 19.36 9.17
CA SER A 2 -46.35 19.56 9.21
C SER A 2 -45.77 18.34 8.52
N ASP A 3 -45.43 18.49 7.24
CA ASP A 3 -44.63 17.48 6.55
C ASP A 3 -43.18 17.70 6.98
N THR A 4 -42.69 16.78 7.81
CA THR A 4 -41.25 16.62 8.01
C THR A 4 -40.70 16.10 6.69
N ILE A 5 -39.88 16.90 6.02
CA ILE A 5 -39.16 16.44 4.83
C ILE A 5 -38.14 15.40 5.29
N ASP A 6 -38.39 14.13 4.96
CA ASP A 6 -37.37 13.08 5.03
C ASP A 6 -36.21 13.51 4.13
N VAL A 7 -35.05 13.75 4.75
CA VAL A 7 -33.81 13.97 4.03
C VAL A 7 -33.31 12.58 3.63
N ASP A 8 -33.51 12.26 2.35
CA ASP A 8 -33.02 11.02 1.74
C ASP A 8 -31.48 10.96 1.84
N GLU A 9 -30.99 10.32 2.91
CA GLU A 9 -29.57 10.01 3.08
C GLU A 9 -29.16 9.03 1.97
N GLY A 10 -28.54 9.57 0.92
CA GLY A 10 -28.03 8.80 -0.21
C GLY A 10 -27.17 7.61 0.25
N PRO A 11 -27.12 6.51 -0.54
CA PRO A 11 -26.70 5.21 -0.08
C PRO A 11 -25.35 5.23 0.63
N ASP A 12 -25.32 4.78 1.89
CA ASP A 12 -24.13 4.74 2.75
C ASP A 12 -22.91 4.28 1.95
N PRO A 13 -21.89 5.14 1.74
CA PRO A 13 -20.68 4.79 0.99
C PRO A 13 -19.99 3.52 1.52
N LEU A 14 -20.18 3.21 2.81
CA LEU A 14 -19.65 2.03 3.47
C LEU A 14 -20.51 0.77 3.27
N GLU A 15 -21.76 0.84 2.79
CA GLU A 15 -22.53 -0.36 2.43
C GLU A 15 -21.93 -1.06 1.21
N GLY A 16 -21.44 -0.29 0.22
CA GLY A 16 -20.71 -0.85 -0.92
C GLY A 16 -19.47 -1.64 -0.48
N LEU A 17 -18.73 -1.13 0.51
CA LEU A 17 -17.62 -1.83 1.16
C LEU A 17 -18.10 -3.12 1.85
N ARG A 18 -19.12 -3.02 2.71
CA ARG A 18 -19.66 -4.18 3.45
C ARG A 18 -20.13 -5.28 2.49
N GLN A 19 -20.80 -4.91 1.41
CA GLN A 19 -21.29 -5.83 0.40
C GLN A 19 -20.15 -6.56 -0.32
N ARG A 20 -19.10 -5.85 -0.75
CA ARG A 20 -17.91 -6.49 -1.33
C ARG A 20 -17.21 -7.42 -0.36
N VAL A 21 -17.11 -7.10 0.94
CA VAL A 21 -16.56 -8.02 1.95
C VAL A 21 -17.42 -9.29 2.06
N ARG A 22 -18.76 -9.20 2.02
CA ARG A 22 -19.65 -10.38 2.00
C ARG A 22 -19.41 -11.24 0.75
N GLU A 23 -19.26 -10.63 -0.41
CA GLU A 23 -18.96 -11.32 -1.68
C GLU A 23 -17.60 -12.03 -1.65
N LEU A 24 -16.56 -11.42 -1.08
CA LEU A 24 -15.26 -12.05 -0.90
C LEU A 24 -15.33 -13.27 0.04
N ILE A 25 -16.09 -13.17 1.15
CA ILE A 25 -16.32 -14.32 2.05
C ILE A 25 -16.98 -15.46 1.29
N LEU A 26 -18.06 -15.20 0.54
CA LEU A 26 -18.76 -16.20 -0.27
C LEU A 26 -17.84 -16.82 -1.34
N ARG A 27 -17.10 -16.00 -2.10
CA ARG A 27 -16.13 -16.46 -3.11
C ARG A 27 -14.99 -17.30 -2.54
N SER A 28 -14.63 -17.07 -1.27
CA SER A 28 -13.56 -17.82 -0.62
C SER A 28 -13.92 -19.28 -0.31
N GLY A 29 -15.21 -19.64 -0.38
CA GLY A 29 -15.72 -20.97 -0.01
C GLY A 29 -15.64 -21.30 1.49
N ARG A 30 -15.20 -20.35 2.32
CA ARG A 30 -15.06 -20.48 3.78
C ARG A 30 -16.30 -19.96 4.50
N SER A 31 -16.59 -20.50 5.67
CA SER A 31 -17.54 -19.85 6.58
C SER A 31 -17.01 -18.47 7.02
N GLN A 32 -17.92 -17.59 7.44
CA GLN A 32 -17.54 -16.27 7.97
C GLN A 32 -16.54 -16.39 9.14
N ARG A 33 -16.61 -17.47 9.95
CA ARG A 33 -15.68 -17.70 11.06
C ARG A 33 -14.27 -18.02 10.55
N GLU A 34 -14.14 -19.00 9.66
CA GLU A 34 -12.85 -19.39 9.08
C GLU A 34 -12.21 -18.25 8.28
N PHE A 35 -13.03 -17.42 7.61
CA PHE A 35 -12.55 -16.20 6.97
C PHE A 35 -12.03 -15.18 8.00
N ALA A 36 -12.76 -14.97 9.10
CA ALA A 36 -12.34 -14.09 10.20
C ALA A 36 -11.00 -14.54 10.80
N ASP A 37 -10.86 -15.85 11.06
CA ASP A 37 -9.63 -16.47 11.55
C ASP A 37 -8.47 -16.27 10.54
N THR A 38 -8.73 -16.43 9.24
CA THR A 38 -7.77 -16.20 8.15
C THR A 38 -7.24 -14.75 8.14
N VAL A 39 -8.14 -13.75 8.28
CA VAL A 39 -7.76 -12.32 8.31
C VAL A 39 -7.36 -11.83 9.71
N ARG A 40 -7.18 -12.74 10.68
CA ARG A 40 -6.84 -12.47 12.09
C ARG A 40 -7.77 -11.42 12.73
N LEU A 41 -9.07 -11.56 12.49
CA LEU A 41 -10.12 -10.70 13.04
C LEU A 41 -11.07 -11.54 13.88
N GLU A 42 -11.38 -11.08 15.09
CA GLU A 42 -12.42 -11.69 15.92
C GLU A 42 -13.74 -11.85 15.15
N PRO A 43 -14.34 -13.06 15.09
CA PRO A 43 -15.59 -13.29 14.34
C PRO A 43 -16.74 -12.36 14.75
N SER A 44 -16.76 -11.94 16.02
CA SER A 44 -17.71 -10.96 16.56
C SER A 44 -17.46 -9.53 16.03
N LYS A 45 -16.20 -9.12 15.83
CA LYS A 45 -15.83 -7.82 15.21
C LYS A 45 -16.12 -7.82 13.72
N LEU A 46 -15.83 -8.91 13.00
CA LEU A 46 -16.22 -9.05 11.59
C LEU A 46 -17.75 -8.95 11.45
N SER A 47 -18.51 -9.66 12.30
CA SER A 47 -19.98 -9.61 12.29
C SER A 47 -20.54 -8.21 12.54
N LYS A 48 -19.98 -7.45 13.50
CA LYS A 48 -20.38 -6.06 13.76
C LYS A 48 -20.05 -5.15 12.56
N SER A 49 -18.90 -5.36 11.94
CA SER A 49 -18.44 -4.52 10.82
C SER A 49 -19.27 -4.77 9.54
N LEU A 50 -19.62 -6.04 9.26
CA LEU A 50 -20.56 -6.41 8.18
C LEU A 50 -22.00 -5.93 8.41
N LYS A 51 -22.38 -5.61 9.67
CA LYS A 51 -23.67 -5.04 10.05
C LYS A 51 -23.65 -3.50 10.15
N GLY A 52 -22.54 -2.83 9.83
CA GLY A 52 -22.41 -1.38 9.93
C GLY A 52 -22.28 -0.80 11.35
N THR A 53 -22.46 -1.61 12.41
CA THR A 53 -22.32 -1.16 13.81
C THR A 53 -20.87 -0.97 14.27
N ARG A 54 -19.91 -1.15 13.35
CA ARG A 54 -18.48 -0.90 13.52
C ARG A 54 -17.88 -0.61 12.14
N ARG A 55 -16.90 0.29 12.07
CA ARG A 55 -16.06 0.47 10.87
C ARG A 55 -14.87 -0.50 10.90
N PHE A 56 -14.45 -0.99 9.73
CA PHE A 56 -13.20 -1.72 9.59
C PHE A 56 -12.02 -0.79 9.89
N SER A 57 -10.99 -1.27 10.58
CA SER A 57 -9.73 -0.52 10.70
C SER A 57 -8.91 -0.63 9.41
N ALA A 58 -7.93 0.27 9.22
CA ALA A 58 -7.01 0.20 8.10
C ALA A 58 -6.33 -1.18 7.98
N GLU A 59 -5.82 -1.71 9.09
CA GLU A 59 -5.21 -3.04 9.13
C GLU A 59 -6.18 -4.18 8.75
N GLU A 60 -7.46 -4.07 9.13
CA GLU A 60 -8.45 -5.07 8.79
C GLU A 60 -8.77 -5.04 7.29
N LEU A 61 -8.85 -3.85 6.69
CA LEU A 61 -9.00 -3.69 5.24
C LEU A 61 -7.82 -4.29 4.47
N ILE A 62 -6.59 -4.05 4.93
CA ILE A 62 -5.37 -4.64 4.34
C ILE A 62 -5.43 -6.17 4.43
N ARG A 63 -5.67 -6.73 5.63
CA ARG A 63 -5.73 -8.20 5.81
C ARG A 63 -6.86 -8.86 5.01
N ILE A 64 -8.00 -8.18 4.84
CA ILE A 64 -9.11 -8.67 3.99
C ILE A 64 -8.71 -8.62 2.52
N ALA A 65 -8.07 -7.54 2.06
CA ALA A 65 -7.63 -7.41 0.68
C ALA A 65 -6.56 -8.45 0.31
N ASP A 66 -5.55 -8.64 1.16
CA ASP A 66 -4.48 -9.62 0.96
C ASP A 66 -4.99 -11.07 0.99
N ALA A 67 -5.88 -11.42 1.92
CA ALA A 67 -6.46 -12.77 2.02
C ALA A 67 -7.38 -13.14 0.85
N ALA A 68 -7.85 -12.14 0.10
CA ALA A 68 -8.75 -12.31 -1.04
C ALA A 68 -8.12 -11.93 -2.40
N ASP A 69 -6.81 -11.62 -2.42
CA ASP A 69 -6.03 -11.21 -3.60
C ASP A 69 -6.62 -10.02 -4.38
N VAL A 70 -7.07 -8.99 -3.65
CA VAL A 70 -7.56 -7.71 -4.20
C VAL A 70 -6.71 -6.53 -3.71
N THR A 71 -7.04 -5.30 -4.15
CA THR A 71 -6.51 -4.07 -3.53
C THR A 71 -7.48 -3.55 -2.48
N VAL A 72 -6.98 -2.71 -1.58
CA VAL A 72 -7.83 -1.90 -0.70
C VAL A 72 -8.63 -0.89 -1.52
N ASN A 73 -8.10 -0.37 -2.64
CA ASN A 73 -8.85 0.54 -3.52
C ASN A 73 -10.11 -0.14 -4.09
N TRP A 74 -9.98 -1.35 -4.65
CA TRP A 74 -11.12 -2.15 -5.11
C TRP A 74 -12.07 -2.48 -3.96
N LEU A 75 -11.55 -2.80 -2.78
CA LEU A 75 -12.38 -3.12 -1.62
C LEU A 75 -13.23 -1.89 -1.18
N LEU A 76 -12.68 -0.69 -1.25
CA LEU A 76 -13.36 0.57 -0.91
C LEU A 76 -14.24 1.15 -2.03
N ASN A 77 -13.87 0.98 -3.30
CA ASN A 77 -14.49 1.69 -4.43
C ASN A 77 -15.04 0.78 -5.54
N GLY A 78 -14.86 -0.54 -5.45
CA GLY A 78 -15.31 -1.54 -6.43
C GLY A 78 -14.47 -1.65 -7.71
N ARG A 79 -13.43 -0.82 -7.86
CA ARG A 79 -12.52 -0.81 -9.02
C ARG A 79 -11.13 -0.28 -8.65
N ASP A 80 -10.08 -0.81 -9.27
CA ASP A 80 -8.66 -0.47 -8.99
C ASP A 80 -8.28 0.95 -9.50
N ASP A 81 -9.00 1.45 -10.50
CA ASP A 81 -8.83 2.76 -11.17
C ASP A 81 -9.67 3.89 -10.54
N ALA A 82 -10.41 3.61 -9.46
CA ALA A 82 -11.17 4.64 -8.77
C ALA A 82 -10.21 5.71 -8.25
N ALA A 83 -10.47 6.97 -8.62
CA ALA A 83 -9.76 8.10 -8.06
C ALA A 83 -9.85 8.05 -6.53
N THR A 84 -8.70 8.00 -5.89
CA THR A 84 -8.60 8.14 -4.44
C THR A 84 -7.74 9.34 -4.12
N VAL A 85 -7.80 9.71 -2.84
CA VAL A 85 -6.92 10.66 -2.18
C VAL A 85 -5.43 10.24 -2.12
N VAL A 86 -5.09 9.09 -2.71
CA VAL A 86 -3.74 8.59 -3.02
C VAL A 86 -3.66 8.36 -4.52
N ALA A 87 -2.59 8.83 -5.17
CA ALA A 87 -2.40 8.64 -6.60
C ALA A 87 -2.24 7.15 -6.95
N ILE A 88 -2.83 6.72 -8.07
CA ILE A 88 -2.90 5.32 -8.48
C ILE A 88 -1.58 4.94 -9.18
N PRO A 89 -0.97 3.76 -8.89
CA PRO A 89 0.23 3.33 -9.61
C PRO A 89 -0.02 3.12 -11.11
N PRO A 90 0.87 3.62 -11.99
CA PRO A 90 0.80 3.31 -13.41
C PRO A 90 1.03 1.80 -13.63
N GLY A 91 0.18 1.16 -14.44
CA GLY A 91 0.38 -0.23 -14.89
C GLY A 91 -0.57 -1.30 -14.35
N ARG A 92 -1.69 -0.96 -13.70
CA ARG A 92 -2.79 -1.93 -13.44
C ARG A 92 -3.99 -1.73 -14.37
N HIS A 93 -4.01 -2.50 -15.46
CA HIS A 93 -5.17 -2.64 -16.35
C HIS A 93 -5.60 -4.11 -16.51
N THR A 94 -5.70 -4.86 -15.40
CA THR A 94 -6.44 -6.13 -15.42
C THR A 94 -7.05 -6.43 -14.04
N PRO A 95 -8.40 -6.46 -13.90
CA PRO A 95 -9.03 -7.08 -12.73
C PRO A 95 -8.88 -8.62 -12.78
N PRO A 96 -9.10 -9.35 -11.66
CA PRO A 96 -8.84 -10.80 -11.57
C PRO A 96 -9.67 -11.75 -12.47
N ASP A 97 -10.42 -11.26 -13.47
CA ASP A 97 -11.40 -12.03 -14.25
C ASP A 97 -11.18 -12.01 -15.78
N ALA A 98 -10.25 -11.22 -16.31
CA ALA A 98 -10.10 -11.09 -17.78
C ALA A 98 -9.38 -12.27 -18.46
N ALA A 99 -8.65 -13.10 -17.70
CA ALA A 99 -7.79 -14.15 -18.25
C ALA A 99 -8.53 -15.45 -18.67
N HIS A 100 -9.84 -15.58 -18.42
CA HIS A 100 -10.58 -16.84 -18.59
C HIS A 100 -11.69 -16.81 -19.66
N ARG A 101 -11.75 -15.80 -20.53
CA ARG A 101 -12.77 -15.69 -21.60
C ARG A 101 -12.25 -15.78 -23.04
N ARG A 102 -11.35 -16.71 -23.35
CA ARG A 102 -11.13 -17.22 -24.73
C ARG A 102 -10.77 -18.70 -24.76
N SER A 103 -11.79 -19.56 -24.86
CA SER A 103 -11.83 -20.89 -25.51
C SER A 103 -13.01 -21.67 -24.93
N ALA A 104 -14.19 -21.45 -25.51
CA ALA A 104 -15.37 -22.25 -25.22
C ALA A 104 -15.55 -23.26 -26.37
N ASP A 105 -14.87 -24.40 -26.25
CA ASP A 105 -15.30 -25.65 -26.88
C ASP A 105 -15.03 -26.79 -25.90
N GLY A 106 -15.95 -27.75 -25.84
CA GLY A 106 -16.20 -28.52 -24.62
C GLY A 106 -15.15 -29.57 -24.23
N ALA A 107 -14.54 -29.40 -23.06
CA ALA A 107 -13.94 -30.49 -22.27
C ALA A 107 -14.03 -30.16 -20.77
N SER A 108 -14.10 -31.20 -19.92
CA SER A 108 -14.31 -31.07 -18.47
C SER A 108 -13.25 -30.23 -17.75
N VAL A 109 -13.67 -29.20 -17.03
CA VAL A 109 -12.80 -28.33 -16.21
C VAL A 109 -12.25 -29.11 -15.00
N PRO A 110 -10.92 -29.26 -14.83
CA PRO A 110 -10.33 -29.72 -13.57
C PRO A 110 -10.35 -28.59 -12.53
N ALA A 111 -10.55 -28.95 -11.26
CA ALA A 111 -10.56 -27.99 -10.15
C ALA A 111 -9.24 -27.17 -10.05
N PRO A 112 -9.28 -25.90 -9.58
CA PRO A 112 -8.10 -25.05 -9.50
C PRO A 112 -7.06 -25.64 -8.54
N ARG A 113 -5.81 -25.76 -9.02
CA ARG A 113 -4.67 -26.26 -8.22
C ARG A 113 -4.25 -25.21 -7.19
N SER A 114 -4.76 -25.32 -5.97
CA SER A 114 -4.53 -24.44 -4.81
C SER A 114 -3.09 -24.50 -4.24
N GLY A 115 -2.08 -24.23 -5.07
CA GLY A 115 -0.68 -24.29 -4.62
C GLY A 115 0.37 -23.55 -5.44
N SER A 116 0.10 -23.19 -6.70
CA SER A 116 1.09 -22.45 -7.53
C SER A 116 1.12 -20.95 -7.22
N GLY A 117 -0.04 -20.32 -7.05
CA GLY A 117 -0.14 -18.90 -6.67
C GLY A 117 0.47 -18.63 -5.29
N ASP A 118 0.12 -19.47 -4.30
CA ASP A 118 0.68 -19.40 -2.95
C ASP A 118 2.20 -19.58 -2.96
N ARG A 119 2.74 -20.50 -3.76
CA ARG A 119 4.20 -20.69 -3.88
C ARG A 119 4.88 -19.49 -4.52
N ARG A 120 4.33 -18.90 -5.58
CA ARG A 120 4.93 -17.69 -6.19
C ARG A 120 4.96 -16.53 -5.18
N ARG A 121 3.87 -16.32 -4.42
CA ARG A 121 3.79 -15.30 -3.37
C ARG A 121 4.81 -15.54 -2.25
N GLN A 122 4.92 -16.77 -1.73
CA GLN A 122 5.93 -17.15 -0.73
C GLN A 122 7.37 -16.82 -1.18
N ILE A 123 7.69 -17.07 -2.45
CA ILE A 123 9.02 -16.78 -3.02
C ILE A 123 9.29 -15.27 -3.05
N ILE A 124 8.29 -14.46 -3.44
CA ILE A 124 8.39 -12.99 -3.47
C ILE A 124 8.59 -12.43 -2.07
N GLU A 125 7.79 -12.88 -1.10
CA GLU A 125 7.86 -12.45 0.30
C GLU A 125 9.21 -12.81 0.94
N ALA A 126 9.69 -14.05 0.74
CA ALA A 126 10.98 -14.49 1.25
C ALA A 126 12.15 -13.74 0.60
N ALA A 127 12.09 -13.48 -0.71
CA ALA A 127 13.12 -12.69 -1.41
C ALA A 127 13.14 -11.24 -0.89
N TRP A 128 11.98 -10.60 -0.77
CA TRP A 128 11.87 -9.25 -0.23
C TRP A 128 12.49 -9.16 1.18
N GLN A 129 12.13 -10.07 2.08
CA GLN A 129 12.65 -10.10 3.46
C GLN A 129 14.18 -10.27 3.48
N LEU A 130 14.71 -11.27 2.76
CA LEU A 130 16.15 -11.54 2.73
C LEU A 130 16.95 -10.38 2.12
N ILE A 131 16.43 -9.72 1.07
CA ILE A 131 17.09 -8.58 0.43
C ILE A 131 17.05 -7.35 1.36
N ALA A 132 15.97 -7.16 2.13
CA ALA A 132 15.86 -6.08 3.10
C ALA A 132 16.80 -6.26 4.30
N GLU A 133 17.01 -7.50 4.75
CA GLU A 133 17.85 -7.84 5.91
C GLU A 133 19.35 -8.01 5.58
N HIS A 134 19.69 -8.51 4.39
CA HIS A 134 21.06 -8.90 4.04
C HIS A 134 21.65 -8.17 2.83
N GLY A 135 20.82 -7.52 2.02
CA GLY A 135 21.23 -6.79 0.82
C GLY A 135 21.20 -7.64 -0.45
N TYR A 136 20.75 -7.03 -1.55
CA TYR A 136 20.51 -7.65 -2.86
C TYR A 136 21.70 -8.47 -3.37
N HIS A 137 22.90 -7.89 -3.35
CA HIS A 137 24.12 -8.54 -3.84
C HIS A 137 24.62 -9.71 -2.97
N ALA A 138 24.18 -9.79 -1.72
CA ALA A 138 24.53 -10.86 -0.78
C ALA A 138 23.60 -12.07 -0.89
N VAL A 139 22.31 -11.86 -1.19
CA VAL A 139 21.30 -12.93 -1.31
C VAL A 139 21.54 -13.77 -2.56
N ARG A 140 21.44 -15.10 -2.42
CA ARG A 140 21.47 -16.06 -3.54
C ARG A 140 20.13 -16.77 -3.67
N THR A 141 19.84 -17.27 -4.88
CA THR A 141 18.65 -18.10 -5.17
C THR A 141 18.52 -19.29 -4.20
N ALA A 142 19.64 -19.86 -3.76
CA ALA A 142 19.68 -20.96 -2.80
C ALA A 142 19.20 -20.56 -1.38
N ASP A 143 19.37 -19.30 -0.99
CA ASP A 143 18.92 -18.79 0.31
C ASP A 143 17.40 -18.62 0.31
N ILE A 144 16.85 -18.08 -0.77
CA ILE A 144 15.41 -17.95 -1.01
C ILE A 144 14.76 -19.33 -1.10
N ALA A 145 15.37 -20.27 -1.84
CA ALA A 145 14.91 -21.65 -1.92
C ALA A 145 14.84 -22.33 -0.54
N ARG A 146 15.89 -22.16 0.26
CA ARG A 146 15.98 -22.67 1.65
C ARG A 146 14.92 -22.03 2.56
N ALA A 147 14.72 -20.72 2.48
CA ALA A 147 13.67 -20.02 3.23
C ALA A 147 12.25 -20.48 2.85
N CYS A 148 12.01 -20.81 1.58
CA CYS A 148 10.74 -21.33 1.07
C CYS A 148 10.56 -22.85 1.23
N GLY A 149 11.51 -23.57 1.84
CA GLY A 149 11.48 -25.03 1.94
C GLY A 149 11.42 -25.74 0.57
N THR A 150 12.18 -25.24 -0.41
CA THR A 150 12.12 -25.71 -1.80
C THR A 150 13.51 -25.74 -2.47
N SER A 151 13.56 -26.07 -3.76
CA SER A 151 14.81 -26.16 -4.52
C SER A 151 15.08 -24.90 -5.33
N SER A 152 16.36 -24.59 -5.62
CA SER A 152 16.71 -23.49 -6.54
C SER A 152 16.09 -23.65 -7.92
N ALA A 153 15.89 -24.89 -8.39
CA ALA A 153 15.19 -25.17 -9.65
C ALA A 153 13.71 -24.74 -9.60
N THR A 154 13.04 -24.89 -8.45
CA THR A 154 11.68 -24.36 -8.23
C THR A 154 11.66 -22.83 -8.24
N ILE A 155 12.69 -22.16 -7.71
CA ILE A 155 12.80 -20.70 -7.80
C ILE A 155 12.99 -20.26 -9.26
N HIS A 156 13.95 -20.87 -9.98
CA HIS A 156 14.21 -20.56 -11.39
C HIS A 156 13.02 -20.86 -12.32
N TYR A 157 12.17 -21.84 -11.98
CA TYR A 157 10.91 -22.10 -12.68
C TYR A 157 9.90 -20.95 -12.56
N HIS A 158 9.86 -20.25 -11.42
CA HIS A 158 8.98 -19.09 -11.21
C HIS A 158 9.61 -17.76 -11.62
N PHE A 159 10.94 -17.62 -11.49
CA PHE A 159 11.70 -16.40 -11.71
C PHE A 159 13.06 -16.76 -12.35
N PRO A 160 13.24 -16.56 -13.67
CA PRO A 160 14.45 -16.97 -14.37
C PRO A 160 15.74 -16.43 -13.73
N THR A 161 15.73 -15.15 -13.35
CA THR A 161 16.84 -14.45 -12.70
C THR A 161 16.45 -13.87 -11.33
N LEU A 162 17.46 -13.51 -10.54
CA LEU A 162 17.25 -12.77 -9.28
C LEU A 162 16.74 -11.33 -9.53
N SER A 163 17.00 -10.76 -10.72
CA SER A 163 16.45 -9.45 -11.11
C SER A 163 14.94 -9.53 -11.30
N ASP A 164 14.43 -10.54 -12.04
CA ASP A 164 12.99 -10.72 -12.24
C ASP A 164 12.23 -10.86 -10.90
N LEU A 165 12.88 -11.49 -9.92
CA LEU A 165 12.35 -11.65 -8.57
C LEU A 165 12.43 -10.36 -7.75
N LEU A 166 13.49 -9.56 -7.89
CA LEU A 166 13.56 -8.21 -7.31
C LEU A 166 12.46 -7.33 -7.89
N ASP A 167 12.28 -7.30 -9.21
CA ASP A 167 11.26 -6.50 -9.90
C ASP A 167 9.85 -6.82 -9.39
N GLU A 168 9.53 -8.11 -9.24
CA GLU A 168 8.26 -8.56 -8.65
C GLU A 168 8.13 -8.22 -7.16
N ALA A 169 9.21 -8.35 -6.37
CA ALA A 169 9.23 -7.97 -4.96
C ALA A 169 8.99 -6.47 -4.76
N LEU A 170 9.55 -5.63 -5.62
CA LEU A 170 9.33 -4.17 -5.63
C LEU A 170 7.90 -3.82 -6.06
N ARG A 171 7.34 -4.52 -7.06
CA ARG A 171 5.93 -4.38 -7.46
C ARG A 171 4.97 -4.78 -6.33
N SER A 172 5.25 -5.89 -5.65
CA SER A 172 4.45 -6.35 -4.50
C SER A 172 4.52 -5.36 -3.32
N SER A 173 5.74 -4.98 -2.90
CA SER A 173 5.94 -3.98 -1.83
C SER A 173 5.28 -2.63 -2.17
N SER A 174 5.38 -2.17 -3.42
CA SER A 174 4.79 -0.91 -3.86
C SER A 174 3.26 -0.96 -4.00
N LYS A 175 2.66 -2.14 -4.22
CA LYS A 175 1.21 -2.37 -4.05
C LYS A 175 0.83 -2.27 -2.57
N GLN A 176 1.52 -3.01 -1.69
CA GLN A 176 1.25 -3.03 -0.26
C GLN A 176 1.36 -1.62 0.35
N ALA A 177 2.39 -0.85 0.02
CA ALA A 177 2.55 0.53 0.50
C ALA A 177 1.38 1.44 0.08
N PHE A 178 0.90 1.31 -1.17
CA PHE A 178 -0.28 2.04 -1.65
C PHE A 178 -1.56 1.59 -0.95
N ASP A 179 -1.79 0.28 -0.82
CA ASP A 179 -2.94 -0.27 -0.11
C ASP A 179 -2.97 0.19 1.36
N ARG A 180 -1.81 0.29 2.03
CA ARG A 180 -1.69 0.88 3.38
C ARG A 180 -2.02 2.37 3.39
N GLN A 181 -1.51 3.16 2.44
CA GLN A 181 -1.83 4.59 2.33
C GLN A 181 -3.33 4.80 2.12
N VAL A 182 -3.96 4.07 1.19
CA VAL A 182 -5.41 4.13 0.95
C VAL A 182 -6.18 3.70 2.20
N ALA A 183 -5.81 2.59 2.84
CA ALA A 183 -6.45 2.08 4.05
C ALA A 183 -6.41 3.09 5.21
N VAL A 184 -5.29 3.80 5.40
CA VAL A 184 -5.14 4.81 6.47
C VAL A 184 -5.85 6.12 6.12
N LEU A 185 -5.79 6.57 4.87
CA LEU A 185 -6.24 7.90 4.48
C LEU A 185 -7.71 7.99 4.08
N HIS A 186 -8.37 6.90 3.68
CA HIS A 186 -9.76 6.97 3.19
C HIS A 186 -10.76 7.48 4.23
N SER A 187 -10.45 7.33 5.53
CA SER A 187 -11.32 7.72 6.64
C SER A 187 -10.99 9.09 7.24
N ILE A 188 -10.07 9.84 6.65
CA ILE A 188 -9.55 11.11 7.18
C ILE A 188 -9.97 12.23 6.22
N PRO A 189 -10.91 13.10 6.62
CA PRO A 189 -11.41 14.16 5.76
C PRO A 189 -10.44 15.35 5.69
N GLU A 190 -9.85 15.82 6.79
CA GLU A 190 -9.06 17.06 6.80
C GLU A 190 -7.69 16.90 6.14
N ALA A 191 -7.39 17.67 5.07
CA ALA A 191 -6.10 17.67 4.38
C ALA A 191 -4.88 17.82 5.33
N ARG A 192 -5.06 18.58 6.42
CA ARG A 192 -4.06 18.71 7.49
C ARG A 192 -3.72 17.37 8.14
N GLU A 193 -4.69 16.63 8.68
CA GLU A 193 -4.39 15.33 9.30
C GLU A 193 -3.85 14.35 8.26
N ARG A 194 -4.40 14.36 7.04
CA ARG A 194 -3.94 13.52 5.93
C ARG A 194 -2.44 13.69 5.67
N LEU A 195 -1.95 14.93 5.58
CA LEU A 195 -0.52 15.23 5.40
C LEU A 195 0.34 14.71 6.56
N HIS A 196 -0.09 14.92 7.81
CA HIS A 196 0.63 14.41 8.98
C HIS A 196 0.68 12.87 9.00
N ARG A 197 -0.41 12.18 8.63
CA ARG A 197 -0.40 10.70 8.50
C ARG A 197 0.50 10.21 7.38
N LEU A 198 0.50 10.91 6.25
CA LEU A 198 1.41 10.60 5.14
C LEU A 198 2.88 10.69 5.57
N ILE A 199 3.24 11.68 6.38
CA ILE A 199 4.59 11.82 6.94
C ILE A 199 4.90 10.68 7.94
N GLU A 200 3.99 10.35 8.85
CA GLU A 200 4.18 9.26 9.82
C GLU A 200 4.37 7.90 9.13
N LEU A 201 3.73 7.66 7.99
CA LEU A 201 3.91 6.45 7.17
C LEU A 201 5.30 6.34 6.52
N GLN A 202 6.04 7.43 6.37
CA GLN A 202 7.42 7.42 5.85
C GLN A 202 8.49 7.33 6.93
N LEU A 203 8.14 7.31 8.22
CA LEU A 203 9.13 7.24 9.29
C LEU A 203 9.70 5.81 9.41
N PRO A 204 11.04 5.61 9.46
CA PRO A 204 11.68 4.28 9.51
C PRO A 204 11.59 3.62 10.91
N TYR A 205 10.38 3.50 11.47
CA TYR A 205 10.12 2.81 12.73
C TYR A 205 10.59 1.33 12.68
N PRO A 206 11.17 0.80 13.78
CA PRO A 206 11.66 -0.57 13.84
C PRO A 206 10.63 -1.62 13.37
N GLY A 207 11.07 -2.52 12.50
CA GLY A 207 10.24 -3.54 11.85
C GLY A 207 10.08 -3.27 10.36
N HIS A 208 8.87 -3.50 9.85
CA HIS A 208 8.55 -3.47 8.41
C HIS A 208 8.99 -2.17 7.70
N LEU A 209 8.78 -1.00 8.32
CA LEU A 209 9.12 0.28 7.71
C LEU A 209 10.65 0.47 7.59
N THR A 210 11.44 0.08 8.59
CA THR A 210 12.92 0.07 8.45
C THR A 210 13.38 -0.86 7.32
N LEU A 211 12.71 -1.99 7.10
CA LEU A 211 13.02 -2.94 6.03
C LEU A 211 12.62 -2.40 4.64
N GLU A 212 11.47 -1.76 4.49
CA GLU A 212 11.10 -1.04 3.25
C GLU A 212 12.13 0.04 2.91
N TRP A 213 12.57 0.83 3.89
CA TRP A 213 13.63 1.81 3.70
C TRP A 213 14.98 1.18 3.29
N SER A 214 15.34 0.02 3.86
CA SER A 214 16.52 -0.74 3.45
C SER A 214 16.46 -1.15 1.98
N ILE A 215 15.28 -1.58 1.50
CA ILE A 215 15.04 -1.87 0.08
C ILE A 215 15.19 -0.60 -0.77
N TRP A 216 14.54 0.51 -0.41
CA TRP A 216 14.59 1.75 -1.21
C TRP A 216 16.01 2.29 -1.38
N MET A 217 16.84 2.27 -0.34
CA MET A 217 18.25 2.68 -0.45
C MET A 217 19.04 1.85 -1.48
N GLN A 218 18.74 0.56 -1.57
CA GLN A 218 19.35 -0.33 -2.56
C GLN A 218 18.79 -0.03 -3.96
N VAL A 219 17.47 0.09 -4.09
CA VAL A 219 16.78 0.42 -5.35
C VAL A 219 17.27 1.72 -5.96
N TRP A 220 17.52 2.76 -5.16
CA TRP A 220 18.10 4.02 -5.65
C TRP A 220 19.45 3.81 -6.33
N THR A 221 20.30 2.96 -5.73
CA THR A 221 21.61 2.61 -6.28
C THR A 221 21.45 1.82 -7.58
N GLU A 222 20.67 0.73 -7.56
CA GLU A 222 20.45 -0.13 -8.72
C GLU A 222 19.77 0.60 -9.89
N SER A 223 18.89 1.57 -9.62
CA SER A 223 18.21 2.40 -10.63
C SER A 223 19.16 3.30 -11.43
N THR A 224 20.35 3.61 -10.89
CA THR A 224 21.39 4.29 -11.68
C THR A 224 21.96 3.37 -12.76
N LEU A 225 22.05 2.06 -12.48
CA LEU A 225 22.71 1.05 -13.31
C LEU A 225 21.73 0.35 -14.27
N HIS A 226 20.49 0.11 -13.85
CA HIS A 226 19.52 -0.74 -14.52
C HIS A 226 18.28 0.05 -15.00
N PRO A 227 18.08 0.22 -16.33
CA PRO A 227 16.97 1.01 -16.87
C PRO A 227 15.58 0.58 -16.39
N HIS A 228 15.31 -0.72 -16.27
CA HIS A 228 14.00 -1.21 -15.82
C HIS A 228 13.68 -0.80 -14.36
N LEU A 229 14.66 -0.91 -13.46
CA LEU A 229 14.52 -0.46 -12.08
C LEU A 229 14.34 1.06 -12.01
N ARG A 230 14.95 1.82 -12.92
CA ARG A 230 14.75 3.27 -13.03
C ARG A 230 13.31 3.65 -13.40
N GLU A 231 12.70 2.94 -14.36
CA GLU A 231 11.29 3.13 -14.74
C GLU A 231 10.35 2.80 -13.58
N LEU A 232 10.60 1.67 -12.90
CA LEU A 232 9.87 1.27 -11.70
C LEU A 232 9.96 2.34 -10.59
N HIS A 233 11.19 2.72 -10.22
CA HIS A 233 11.45 3.74 -9.23
C HIS A 233 10.78 5.07 -9.56
N ALA A 234 10.91 5.55 -10.81
CA ALA A 234 10.27 6.80 -11.25
C ALA A 234 8.74 6.76 -11.11
N GLY A 235 8.10 5.65 -11.52
CA GLY A 235 6.65 5.48 -11.39
C GLY A 235 6.18 5.47 -9.92
N TYR A 236 6.96 4.89 -9.01
CA TYR A 236 6.64 4.89 -7.58
C TYR A 236 6.89 6.25 -6.91
N TYR A 237 7.96 6.95 -7.28
CA TYR A 237 8.28 8.27 -6.75
C TYR A 237 7.28 9.34 -7.23
N GLN A 238 6.90 9.31 -8.52
CA GLN A 238 5.88 10.21 -9.07
C GLN A 238 4.55 10.04 -8.34
N ARG A 239 4.07 8.81 -8.17
CA ARG A 239 2.85 8.51 -7.41
C ARG A 239 2.89 9.05 -5.97
N TRP A 240 4.04 8.96 -5.31
CA TRP A 240 4.22 9.48 -3.96
C TRP A 240 4.15 11.02 -3.95
N HIS A 241 4.85 11.66 -4.87
CA HIS A 241 4.85 13.10 -5.09
C HIS A 241 3.44 13.63 -5.42
N ASP A 242 2.73 13.02 -6.37
CA ASP A 242 1.34 13.33 -6.76
C ASP A 242 0.38 13.27 -5.56
N THR A 243 0.56 12.27 -4.68
CA THR A 243 -0.28 12.08 -3.47
C THR A 243 -0.09 13.23 -2.47
N ILE A 244 1.16 13.67 -2.29
CA ILE A 244 1.47 14.83 -1.45
C ILE A 244 0.94 16.11 -2.12
N ALA A 245 1.20 16.33 -3.41
CA ALA A 245 0.75 17.50 -4.15
C ALA A 245 -0.78 17.63 -4.17
N GLN A 246 -1.52 16.53 -4.31
CA GLN A 246 -2.99 16.51 -4.17
C GLN A 246 -3.40 16.91 -2.75
N THR A 247 -2.83 16.29 -1.71
CA THR A 247 -3.16 16.63 -0.32
C THR A 247 -2.86 18.11 0.01
N LEU A 248 -1.81 18.68 -0.58
CA LEU A 248 -1.49 20.11 -0.48
C LEU A 248 -2.51 20.99 -1.22
N ARG A 249 -2.94 20.60 -2.42
CA ARG A 249 -4.01 21.29 -3.18
C ARG A 249 -5.34 21.29 -2.41
N ASP A 250 -5.71 20.15 -1.83
CA ASP A 250 -6.91 20.01 -1.02
C ASP A 250 -6.86 20.94 0.20
N GLY A 251 -5.75 20.94 0.95
CA GLY A 251 -5.62 21.79 2.15
C GLY A 251 -5.47 23.29 1.87
N ILE A 252 -5.04 23.69 0.67
CA ILE A 252 -5.11 25.09 0.20
C ILE A 252 -6.57 25.45 -0.10
N ALA A 253 -7.34 24.57 -0.75
CA ALA A 253 -8.76 24.78 -1.03
C ALA A 253 -9.62 24.81 0.25
N GLU A 254 -9.28 23.99 1.25
CA GLU A 254 -9.87 24.03 2.61
C GLU A 254 -9.45 25.28 3.42
N GLY A 255 -8.45 26.04 2.96
CA GLY A 255 -7.90 27.19 3.69
C GLY A 255 -7.07 26.83 4.93
N VAL A 256 -6.72 25.55 5.12
CA VAL A 256 -5.91 25.08 6.26
C VAL A 256 -4.40 25.11 6.00
N PHE A 257 -3.99 25.30 4.74
CA PHE A 257 -2.61 25.53 4.32
C PHE A 257 -2.45 26.90 3.64
N ARG A 258 -1.20 27.38 3.54
CA ARG A 258 -0.86 28.66 2.93
C ARG A 258 -1.14 28.67 1.43
N GLY A 259 -1.97 29.61 0.97
CA GLY A 259 -2.28 29.80 -0.46
C GLY A 259 -1.15 30.40 -1.32
N ASP A 260 -0.02 30.81 -0.74
CA ASP A 260 1.19 31.23 -1.48
C ASP A 260 2.18 30.09 -1.74
N CYS A 261 1.81 28.86 -1.38
CA CYS A 261 2.59 27.65 -1.57
C CYS A 261 2.28 27.02 -2.94
N ASP A 262 3.30 26.82 -3.78
CA ASP A 262 3.20 25.93 -4.95
C ASP A 262 3.16 24.46 -4.48
N PRO A 263 2.06 23.71 -4.69
CA PRO A 263 1.93 22.33 -4.24
C PRO A 263 2.97 21.39 -4.83
N GLU A 264 3.35 21.58 -6.09
CA GLU A 264 4.23 20.66 -6.82
C GLU A 264 5.69 20.83 -6.36
N ALA A 265 6.14 22.08 -6.23
CA ALA A 265 7.44 22.40 -5.63
C ALA A 265 7.50 22.05 -4.13
N MET A 266 6.43 22.26 -3.36
CA MET A 266 6.41 21.92 -1.93
C MET A 266 6.38 20.40 -1.70
N ALA A 267 5.67 19.64 -2.53
CA ALA A 267 5.74 18.19 -2.53
C ALA A 267 7.19 17.74 -2.77
N MET A 268 7.88 18.28 -3.78
CA MET A 268 9.29 17.96 -4.06
C MET A 268 10.23 18.30 -2.88
N HIS A 269 10.04 19.46 -2.23
CA HIS A 269 10.82 19.80 -1.04
C HIS A 269 10.57 18.82 0.12
N LEU A 270 9.32 18.42 0.35
CA LEU A 270 8.96 17.51 1.44
C LEU A 270 9.47 16.09 1.18
N THR A 271 9.35 15.55 -0.04
CA THR A 271 9.86 14.20 -0.35
C THR A 271 11.38 14.15 -0.23
N ALA A 272 12.10 15.13 -0.79
CA ALA A 272 13.56 15.22 -0.68
C ALA A 272 14.04 15.37 0.77
N LEU A 273 13.29 16.10 1.62
CA LEU A 273 13.59 16.22 3.05
C LEU A 273 13.38 14.90 3.80
N ILE A 274 12.31 14.16 3.49
CA ILE A 274 12.03 12.83 4.06
C ILE A 274 13.18 11.86 3.70
N ASP A 275 13.54 11.76 2.41
CA ASP A 275 14.61 10.89 1.93
C ASP A 275 15.96 11.24 2.59
N GLY A 276 16.30 12.53 2.62
CA GLY A 276 17.54 13.03 3.22
C GLY A 276 17.65 12.85 4.74
N LEU A 277 16.52 12.84 5.46
CA LEU A 277 16.48 12.58 6.90
C LEU A 277 16.46 11.09 7.25
N ALA A 278 15.93 10.23 6.37
CA ALA A 278 15.91 8.78 6.58
C ALA A 278 17.34 8.19 6.59
N ILE A 279 18.19 8.60 5.64
CA ILE A 279 19.58 8.10 5.50
C ILE A 279 20.40 8.16 6.81
N PRO A 280 20.52 9.30 7.53
CA PRO A 280 21.27 9.35 8.78
C PRO A 280 20.64 8.55 9.93
N VAL A 281 19.34 8.27 9.90
CA VAL A 281 18.67 7.40 10.88
C VAL A 281 18.98 5.93 10.59
N LEU A 282 18.84 5.51 9.33
CA LEU A 282 19.09 4.13 8.87
C LEU A 282 20.56 3.73 9.02
N THR A 283 21.48 4.63 8.71
CA THR A 283 22.93 4.46 8.93
C THR A 283 23.36 4.58 10.39
N ARG A 284 22.41 4.75 11.33
CA ARG A 284 22.62 4.84 12.78
C ARG A 284 23.64 5.91 13.18
N ARG A 285 23.64 7.05 12.48
CA ARG A 285 24.53 8.18 12.80
C ARG A 285 24.28 8.62 14.25
N PRO A 286 25.32 8.79 15.08
CA PRO A 286 25.14 9.19 16.47
C PRO A 286 24.27 10.46 16.62
N GLY A 287 23.32 10.42 17.56
CA GLY A 287 22.38 11.52 17.79
C GLY A 287 21.34 11.72 16.68
N ARG A 288 21.03 10.69 15.88
CA ARG A 288 19.95 10.72 14.86
C ARG A 288 18.97 9.57 15.13
N SER A 289 17.68 9.90 15.12
CA SER A 289 16.60 8.99 15.50
C SER A 289 15.31 9.30 14.72
N VAL A 290 14.40 8.33 14.68
CA VAL A 290 13.05 8.47 14.09
C VAL A 290 12.28 9.62 14.73
N GLN A 291 12.47 9.85 16.03
CA GLN A 291 11.82 10.94 16.77
C GLN A 291 12.27 12.32 16.28
N GLN A 292 13.58 12.54 16.15
CA GLN A 292 14.12 13.81 15.65
C GLN A 292 13.76 14.04 14.18
N MET A 293 13.68 12.97 13.37
CA MET A 293 13.18 13.06 11.99
C MET A 293 11.73 13.54 11.95
N ARG A 294 10.84 12.99 12.80
CA ARG A 294 9.45 13.46 12.93
C ARG A 294 9.38 14.92 13.36
N GLU A 295 10.18 15.33 14.34
CA GLU A 295 10.21 16.71 14.85
C GLU A 295 10.58 17.71 13.75
N ILE A 296 11.66 17.45 13.01
CA ILE A 296 12.09 18.30 11.88
C ILE A 296 11.02 18.36 10.78
N LEU A 297 10.37 17.23 10.45
CA LEU A 297 9.31 17.19 9.45
C LEU A 297 8.05 17.95 9.90
N ARG A 298 7.68 17.88 11.19
CA ARG A 298 6.57 18.65 11.76
C ARG A 298 6.88 20.15 11.79
N GLU A 299 8.10 20.54 12.15
CA GLU A 299 8.55 21.94 12.10
C GLU A 299 8.51 22.49 10.66
N PHE A 300 8.97 21.70 9.69
CA PHE A 300 8.88 22.05 8.27
C PHE A 300 7.43 22.25 7.82
N VAL A 301 6.51 21.33 8.15
CA VAL A 301 5.07 21.47 7.84
C VAL A 301 4.48 22.73 8.47
N ALA A 302 4.71 22.95 9.77
CA ALA A 302 4.17 24.11 10.48
C ALA A 302 4.65 25.45 9.87
N THR A 303 5.95 25.56 9.60
CA THR A 303 6.58 26.81 9.13
C THR A 303 6.38 27.08 7.63
N ARG A 304 6.39 26.03 6.79
CA ARG A 304 6.39 26.15 5.32
C ARG A 304 5.03 25.90 4.68
N ILE A 305 4.14 25.13 5.31
CA ILE A 305 2.89 24.64 4.69
C ILE A 305 1.66 25.17 5.42
N GLU A 306 1.57 24.98 6.74
CA GLU A 306 0.38 25.36 7.52
C GLU A 306 0.30 26.86 7.77
N GLY A 307 1.45 27.52 7.88
CA GLY A 307 1.55 28.94 8.21
C GLY A 307 1.43 29.19 9.71
N VAL A 308 2.03 30.30 10.18
CA VAL A 308 1.87 30.74 11.56
C VAL A 308 0.44 31.24 11.72
N THR A 309 -0.36 30.55 12.53
CA THR A 309 -1.65 31.08 13.00
C THR A 309 -1.41 32.43 13.65
N ARG A 310 -1.83 33.51 13.00
CA ARG A 310 -1.91 34.83 13.65
C ARG A 310 -3.02 34.74 14.70
N GLN A 311 -2.61 34.62 15.96
CA GLN A 311 -3.42 35.08 17.10
C GLN A 311 -3.51 36.61 17.07
#